data_AF-A0AAW5WDA4-F1
#
_entry.id   AF-A0AAW5WDA4-F1
#
_cell.length_a   1.000
_cell.length_b   1.000
_cell.length_c   1.000
_cell.angle_alpha   90.00
_cell.angle_beta   90.00
_cell.angle_gamma   90.00
#
_symmetry.space_group_name_H-M   'P 1'
#
loop_
_entity.id
_entity.type
_entity.pdbx_description
1 polymer ?
#
loop_
_entity_poly.entity_id
_entity_poly.type
_entity_poly.pdbx_seq_one_letter_code
_entity_poly.pdbx_strand_id
1 'polypeptide(L)'
;MNRSEWEWCLNKDDSLYFFPISHTVEGNYRIHFELSGSYNLRVSDAELAGKSILLFEYIDEDDDHPARIGFIETESTIEAMIEHLNSIDDIYHEPIYRSVYEWALQLFYR
;
A
#
# COMPACT_ATOMS: atom_id res chain seq x y z
N MET A 1 12.93 1.00 13.87
CA MET A 1 12.47 -0.09 14.76
C MET A 1 13.30 -1.32 14.44
N ASN A 2 13.77 -2.06 15.45
CA ASN A 2 14.52 -3.30 15.18
C ASN A 2 13.55 -4.45 14.87
N ARG A 3 14.08 -5.55 14.32
CA ARG A 3 13.27 -6.70 13.88
C ARG A 3 12.43 -7.30 15.01
N SER A 4 12.97 -7.41 16.22
CA SER A 4 12.28 -8.02 17.36
C SER A 4 11.14 -7.14 17.89
N GLU A 5 11.29 -5.81 17.85
CA GLU A 5 10.22 -4.87 18.18
C GLU A 5 9.07 -4.97 17.17
N TRP A 6 9.38 -5.10 15.88
CA TRP A 6 8.37 -5.26 14.83
C TRP A 6 7.60 -6.58 14.95
N GLU A 7 8.32 -7.68 15.15
CA GLU A 7 7.72 -9.00 15.40
C GLU A 7 6.81 -8.96 16.64
N TRP A 8 7.22 -8.25 17.70
CA TRP A 8 6.37 -8.08 18.89
C TRP A 8 5.13 -7.23 18.63
N CYS A 9 5.23 -6.16 17.86
CA CYS A 9 4.10 -5.33 17.45
C CYS A 9 3.09 -6.13 16.62
N LEU A 10 3.55 -6.89 15.63
CA LEU A 10 2.70 -7.75 14.78
C LEU A 10 1.99 -8.84 15.58
N ASN A 11 2.64 -9.40 16.60
CA ASN A 11 1.99 -10.37 17.50
C ASN A 11 0.87 -9.77 18.35
N LYS A 12 0.80 -8.44 18.46
CA LYS A 12 -0.20 -7.71 19.26
C LYS A 12 -1.29 -7.07 18.43
N ASP A 13 -0.96 -6.65 17.22
CA ASP A 13 -1.84 -5.94 16.31
C ASP A 13 -1.57 -6.41 14.89
N ASP A 14 -2.46 -7.28 14.39
CA ASP A 14 -2.40 -7.87 13.06
C ASP A 14 -2.82 -6.87 11.97
N SER A 15 -3.43 -5.72 12.33
CA SER A 15 -3.65 -4.65 11.36
C SER A 15 -2.32 -4.17 10.75
N LEU A 16 -1.22 -4.24 11.51
CA LEU A 16 0.13 -3.86 11.04
C LEU A 16 0.63 -4.71 9.86
N TYR A 17 0.02 -5.86 9.56
CA TYR A 17 0.26 -6.61 8.32
C TYR A 17 -0.08 -5.80 7.06
N PHE A 18 -0.89 -4.73 7.16
CA PHE A 18 -1.21 -3.83 6.06
C PHE A 18 -0.27 -2.63 5.94
N PHE A 19 0.69 -2.46 6.86
CA PHE A 19 1.59 -1.31 6.85
C PHE A 19 2.73 -1.51 5.83
N PRO A 20 2.93 -0.60 4.86
CA PRO A 20 4.03 -0.71 3.91
C PRO A 20 5.40 -0.66 4.57
N ILE A 21 6.28 -1.58 4.18
CA ILE A 21 7.68 -1.63 4.66
C ILE A 21 8.66 -1.14 3.60
N SER A 22 8.31 -1.27 2.32
CA SER A 22 9.07 -0.79 1.19
C SER A 22 8.12 -0.53 0.01
N HIS A 23 8.64 0.05 -1.07
CA HIS A 23 7.90 0.18 -2.30
C HIS A 23 8.81 0.04 -3.53
N THR A 24 8.20 -0.33 -4.65
CA THR A 24 8.80 -0.31 -5.99
C THR A 24 7.84 0.41 -6.94
N VAL A 25 8.35 1.37 -7.68
CA VAL A 25 7.58 2.08 -8.71
C VAL A 25 7.49 1.21 -9.97
N GLU A 26 6.27 0.84 -10.37
CA GLU A 26 5.99 -0.02 -11.53
C GLU A 26 5.45 0.81 -12.72
N GLY A 27 6.24 1.80 -13.15
CA GLY A 27 5.83 2.77 -14.18
C GLY A 27 5.16 4.02 -13.58
N ASN A 28 4.50 4.81 -14.42
CA ASN A 28 4.05 6.17 -14.01
C ASN A 28 2.72 6.19 -13.23
N TYR A 29 1.97 5.08 -13.26
CA TYR A 29 0.59 5.03 -12.74
C TYR A 29 0.39 3.89 -11.74
N ARG A 30 1.49 3.32 -11.23
CA ARG A 30 1.44 2.17 -10.33
C ARG A 30 2.61 2.14 -9.37
N ILE A 31 2.32 1.89 -8.11
CA ILE A 31 3.30 1.57 -7.08
C ILE A 31 2.94 0.19 -6.51
N HIS A 32 3.98 -0.62 -6.32
CA HIS A 32 3.90 -1.84 -5.55
C HIS A 32 4.48 -1.57 -4.16
N PHE A 33 3.67 -1.75 -3.12
CA PHE A 33 4.10 -1.71 -1.72
C PHE A 33 4.29 -3.13 -1.20
N GLU A 34 5.49 -3.40 -0.68
CA GLU A 34 5.73 -4.61 0.12
C GLU A 34 5.12 -4.39 1.51
N LEU A 35 4.37 -5.38 2.00
CA LEU A 35 3.76 -5.34 3.32
C LEU A 35 4.50 -6.28 4.28
N SER A 36 4.21 -6.14 5.57
CA SER A 36 4.70 -7.11 6.53
C SER A 36 3.90 -8.41 6.45
N GLY A 37 4.55 -9.55 6.70
CA GLY A 37 3.88 -10.86 6.70
C GLY A 37 3.60 -11.44 5.32
N SER A 38 4.49 -11.21 4.34
CA SER A 38 4.50 -11.88 3.02
C SER A 38 3.46 -11.41 2.00
N TYR A 39 2.58 -10.47 2.33
CA TYR A 39 1.60 -9.95 1.37
C TYR A 39 2.12 -8.75 0.58
N ASN A 40 1.51 -8.52 -0.57
CA ASN A 40 1.83 -7.42 -1.48
C ASN A 40 0.61 -6.55 -1.75
N LEU A 41 0.83 -5.26 -1.92
CA LEU A 41 -0.22 -4.31 -2.26
C LEU A 41 0.17 -3.49 -3.48
N ARG A 42 -0.56 -3.69 -4.59
CA ARG A 42 -0.44 -2.80 -5.74
C ARG A 42 -1.47 -1.71 -5.67
N VAL A 43 -1.02 -0.47 -5.88
CA VAL A 43 -1.89 0.70 -5.96
C VAL A 43 -1.68 1.36 -7.31
N SER A 44 -2.77 1.60 -8.04
CA SER A 44 -2.71 2.21 -9.37
C SER A 44 -3.79 3.25 -9.58
N ASP A 45 -3.50 4.22 -10.44
CA ASP A 45 -4.54 5.10 -10.96
C ASP A 45 -5.49 4.28 -11.84
N ALA A 46 -6.79 4.47 -11.66
CA ALA A 46 -7.82 3.82 -12.47
C ALA A 46 -9.01 4.76 -12.71
N GLU A 47 -9.84 4.39 -13.67
CA GLU A 47 -11.10 5.07 -13.95
C GLU A 47 -12.27 4.09 -13.76
N LEU A 48 -13.26 4.50 -12.97
CA LEU A 48 -14.49 3.76 -12.75
C LEU A 48 -15.69 4.64 -13.10
N ALA A 49 -16.40 4.28 -14.16
CA ALA A 49 -17.59 4.99 -14.65
C ALA A 49 -17.35 6.51 -14.87
N GLY A 50 -16.19 6.88 -15.44
CA GLY A 50 -15.83 8.28 -15.70
C GLY A 50 -15.24 9.03 -14.50
N LYS A 51 -15.06 8.37 -13.36
CA LYS A 51 -14.41 8.95 -12.17
C LYS A 51 -13.01 8.39 -11.98
N SER A 52 -12.05 9.25 -11.70
CA SER A 52 -10.72 8.85 -11.25
C SER A 52 -10.80 8.23 -9.85
N ILE A 53 -10.13 7.10 -9.68
CA ILE A 53 -10.02 6.36 -8.42
C ILE A 53 -8.60 5.83 -8.24
N LEU A 54 -8.24 5.48 -7.02
CA LEU A 54 -7.11 4.59 -6.78
C LEU A 54 -7.61 3.16 -6.63
N LEU A 55 -7.07 2.25 -7.44
CA LEU A 55 -7.32 0.82 -7.40
C LEU A 55 -6.27 0.14 -6.53
N PHE A 56 -6.72 -0.68 -5.59
CA PHE A 56 -5.90 -1.46 -4.69
C PHE A 56 -6.07 -2.95 -5.01
N GLU A 57 -4.95 -3.63 -5.22
CA GLU A 57 -4.89 -5.08 -5.42
C GLU A 57 -4.05 -5.66 -4.27
N TYR A 58 -4.71 -6.37 -3.36
CA TYR A 58 -4.07 -7.07 -2.24
C TYR A 58 -3.83 -8.53 -2.63
N ILE A 59 -2.56 -8.90 -2.70
CA ILE A 59 -2.06 -10.14 -3.32
C ILE A 59 -1.33 -10.95 -2.25
N ASP A 60 -1.61 -12.25 -2.21
CA ASP A 60 -0.89 -13.22 -1.39
C ASP A 60 0.52 -13.49 -1.95
N GLU A 61 1.49 -13.85 -1.11
CA GLU A 61 2.89 -14.08 -1.51
C GLU A 61 3.00 -15.12 -2.62
N ASP A 62 2.27 -16.21 -2.43
CA ASP A 62 2.38 -17.41 -3.24
C ASP A 62 1.46 -17.38 -4.48
N ASP A 63 0.69 -16.30 -4.66
CA ASP A 63 -0.32 -16.14 -5.72
C ASP A 63 -1.25 -17.37 -5.86
N ASP A 64 -1.49 -18.06 -4.75
CA ASP A 64 -2.31 -19.27 -4.67
C ASP A 64 -3.79 -18.94 -4.39
N HIS A 65 -4.05 -17.72 -3.92
CA HIS A 65 -5.38 -17.14 -3.74
C HIS A 65 -5.62 -15.98 -4.70
N PRO A 66 -6.85 -15.81 -5.23
CA PRO A 66 -7.20 -14.65 -6.04
C PRO A 66 -6.96 -13.34 -5.27
N ALA A 67 -6.38 -12.36 -5.96
CA ALA A 67 -6.20 -11.02 -5.40
C ALA A 67 -7.54 -10.42 -4.93
N ARG A 68 -7.51 -9.74 -3.78
CA ARG A 68 -8.64 -8.95 -3.27
C ARG A 68 -8.53 -7.54 -3.81
N ILE A 69 -9.62 -7.06 -4.42
CA ILE A 69 -9.65 -5.75 -5.07
C ILE A 69 -10.49 -4.77 -4.23
N GLY A 70 -9.97 -3.56 -4.06
CA GLY A 70 -10.66 -2.44 -3.45
C GLY A 70 -10.37 -1.15 -4.21
N PHE A 71 -11.17 -0.11 -4.01
CA PHE A 71 -10.89 1.20 -4.59
C PHE A 71 -11.36 2.32 -3.69
N ILE A 72 -10.72 3.47 -3.80
CA ILE A 72 -11.10 4.70 -3.10
C ILE A 72 -11.23 5.86 -4.09
N GLU A 73 -12.22 6.72 -3.83
CA GLU A 73 -12.31 8.04 -4.48
C GLU A 73 -11.40 9.01 -3.71
N THR A 74 -10.35 9.52 -4.36
CA THR A 74 -9.41 10.49 -3.79
C THR A 74 -8.92 11.45 -4.87
N GLU A 75 -8.54 12.67 -4.47
CA GLU A 75 -7.96 13.67 -5.37
C GLU A 75 -6.46 13.43 -5.63
N SER A 76 -5.82 12.53 -4.86
CA SER A 76 -4.41 12.17 -5.03
C SER A 76 -4.23 11.15 -6.16
N THR A 77 -3.22 11.34 -7.00
CA THR A 77 -2.84 10.40 -8.07
C THR A 77 -1.56 9.65 -7.72
N ILE A 78 -1.38 8.48 -8.31
CA ILE A 78 -0.15 7.71 -8.14
C ILE A 78 1.05 8.43 -8.73
N GLU A 79 0.87 9.13 -9.85
CA GLU A 79 1.93 9.97 -10.43
C GLU A 79 2.45 11.01 -9.42
N ALA A 80 1.55 11.71 -8.71
CA ALA A 80 1.94 12.69 -7.68
C ALA A 80 2.60 12.03 -6.46
N MET A 81 2.14 10.83 -6.06
CA MET A 81 2.77 10.05 -5.00
C MET A 81 4.20 9.62 -5.38
N ILE A 82 4.41 9.17 -6.62
CA ILE A 82 5.72 8.79 -7.15
C ILE A 82 6.67 9.99 -7.15
N GLU A 83 6.22 11.15 -7.64
CA GLU A 83 7.01 12.38 -7.62
C GLU A 83 7.45 12.74 -6.20
N HIS A 84 6.52 12.64 -5.24
CA HIS A 84 6.83 12.89 -3.84
C HIS A 84 7.87 11.91 -3.29
N LEU A 85 7.66 10.60 -3.45
CA LEU A 85 8.57 9.55 -2.96
C LEU A 85 9.98 9.70 -3.54
N ASN A 86 10.09 10.02 -4.83
CA ASN A 86 11.39 10.21 -5.50
C ASN A 86 12.10 11.51 -5.10
N SER A 87 11.38 12.47 -4.52
CA SER A 87 11.93 13.80 -4.18
C SER A 87 12.43 13.93 -2.75
N ILE A 88 12.20 12.94 -1.90
CA ILE A 88 12.52 12.97 -0.47
C ILE A 88 13.29 11.72 -0.04
N ASP A 89 14.06 11.84 1.05
CA ASP A 89 14.74 10.69 1.66
C ASP A 89 13.73 9.67 2.23
N ASP A 90 14.10 8.38 2.23
CA ASP A 90 13.25 7.27 2.67
C ASP A 90 12.66 7.43 4.07
N ILE A 91 13.37 8.12 4.98
CA ILE A 91 12.88 8.40 6.34
C ILE A 91 11.63 9.28 6.36
N TYR A 92 11.36 10.00 5.26
CA TYR A 92 10.21 10.88 5.09
C TYR A 92 9.10 10.26 4.24
N HIS A 93 9.22 8.99 3.82
CA HIS A 93 8.14 8.29 3.10
C HIS A 93 6.94 7.94 4.00
N GLU A 94 7.11 8.01 5.32
CA GLU A 94 6.10 7.65 6.32
C GLU A 94 4.69 8.21 6.06
N PRO A 95 4.49 9.48 5.65
CA PRO A 95 3.16 10.01 5.38
C PRO A 95 2.42 9.25 4.29
N ILE A 96 3.10 8.91 3.19
CA ILE A 96 2.50 8.12 2.09
C ILE A 96 2.19 6.70 2.59
N TYR A 97 3.13 6.08 3.30
CA TYR A 97 2.93 4.72 3.82
C TYR A 97 1.75 4.66 4.79
N ARG A 98 1.60 5.70 5.63
CA ARG A 98 0.47 5.83 6.56
C ARG A 98 -0.85 5.99 5.82
N SER A 99 -0.94 6.82 4.78
CA SER A 99 -2.17 6.93 3.99
C SER A 99 -2.53 5.63 3.29
N VAL A 100 -1.56 4.96 2.67
CA VAL A 100 -1.75 3.65 2.03
C VAL A 100 -2.21 2.60 3.04
N TYR A 101 -1.62 2.58 4.23
CA TYR A 101 -2.02 1.73 5.34
C TYR A 101 -3.47 1.96 5.76
N GLU A 102 -3.86 3.22 6.02
CA GLU A 102 -5.21 3.57 6.46
C GLU A 102 -6.27 3.18 5.40
N TRP A 103 -5.96 3.39 4.12
CA TRP A 103 -6.81 2.96 3.01
C TRP A 103 -6.90 1.43 2.90
N ALA A 104 -5.78 0.73 3.05
CA ALA A 104 -5.76 -0.73 3.03
C ALA A 104 -6.58 -1.33 4.17
N LEU A 105 -6.53 -0.75 5.38
CA LEU A 105 -7.39 -1.14 6.49
C LEU A 105 -8.87 -0.96 6.15
N GLN A 106 -9.25 0.21 5.64
CA GLN A 106 -10.64 0.48 5.25
C GLN A 106 -11.17 -0.52 4.23
N LEU A 107 -10.33 -0.96 3.29
CA LEU A 107 -10.71 -1.86 2.20
C LEU A 107 -10.69 -3.34 2.59
N PHE A 108 -9.70 -3.77 3.38
CA PHE A 108 -9.35 -5.18 3.50
C PHE A 108 -9.39 -5.74 4.92
N TYR A 109 -9.31 -4.88 5.94
CA TYR A 109 -9.35 -5.26 7.34
C TYR A 109 -10.80 -5.25 7.86
N ARG A 110 -11.21 -6.31 8.56
CA ARG A 110 -12.59 -6.50 9.07
C ARG A 110 -12.59 -6.72 10.57
#